data_AF-A0A413DNH5-F1
#
_entry.id   AF-A0A413DNH5-F1
#
_cell.length_a   1.000
_cell.length_b   1.000
_cell.length_c   1.000
_cell.angle_alpha   90.00
_cell.angle_beta   90.00
_cell.angle_gamma   90.00
#
_symmetry.space_group_name_H-M   'P 1'
#
loop_
_entity.id
_entity.type
_entity.pdbx_description
1 polymer ?
#
loop_
_entity_poly.entity_id
_entity_poly.type
_entity_poly.pdbx_seq_one_letter_code
_entity_poly.pdbx_strand_id
1 'polypeptide(L)'
;MNKIYVEVPITTNQTTLSIPCGDDESLWHFTVIFNENEYLHKRLVTVMDNFDDGENPAVQSMLVTNENNRTATFEYHMDKDIKADIKLSVYYCKECRIITAEW
;
A
#
# COMPACT_ATOMS: atom_id res chain seq x y z
N MET A 1 16.22 -8.20 -2.44
CA MET A 1 14.76 -8.01 -2.41
C MET A 1 14.38 -7.93 -0.94
N ASN A 2 14.24 -6.70 -0.48
CA ASN A 2 13.86 -6.37 0.88
C ASN A 2 12.35 -6.51 1.00
N LYS A 3 11.87 -6.79 2.22
CA LYS A 3 10.45 -7.02 2.46
C LYS A 3 10.05 -6.58 3.85
N ILE A 4 8.95 -5.84 3.95
CA ILE A 4 8.29 -5.52 5.22
C ILE A 4 6.94 -6.22 5.26
N TYR A 5 6.59 -6.69 6.46
CA TYR A 5 5.29 -7.20 6.81
C TYR A 5 4.71 -6.38 7.96
N VAL A 6 3.49 -5.91 7.80
CA VAL A 6 2.77 -5.17 8.84
C VAL A 6 1.38 -5.78 9.02
N GLU A 7 1.07 -6.18 10.25
CA GLU A 7 -0.29 -6.50 10.64
C GLU A 7 -1.00 -5.23 11.12
N VAL A 8 -2.14 -4.94 10.52
CA VAL A 8 -2.95 -3.76 10.81
C VAL A 8 -4.29 -4.21 11.38
N PRO A 9 -4.65 -3.82 12.62
CA PRO A 9 -5.95 -4.15 13.23
C PRO A 9 -7.09 -3.67 12.35
N ILE A 10 -8.20 -4.41 12.23
CA ILE A 10 -9.34 -4.05 11.36
C ILE A 10 -10.01 -2.69 11.70
N THR A 11 -9.77 -2.16 12.89
CA THR A 11 -10.29 -0.87 13.36
C THR A 11 -9.52 0.34 12.83
N THR A 12 -8.35 0.14 12.21
CA THR A 12 -7.51 1.22 11.67
C THR A 12 -7.98 1.64 10.28
N ASN A 13 -8.40 2.88 10.07
CA ASN A 13 -8.87 3.30 8.73
C ASN A 13 -7.73 3.69 7.79
N GLN A 14 -6.57 4.02 8.35
CA GLN A 14 -5.41 4.48 7.59
C GLN A 14 -4.11 4.09 8.29
N THR A 15 -3.10 3.72 7.52
CA THR A 15 -1.73 3.55 7.99
C THR A 15 -0.74 4.08 6.97
N THR A 16 0.49 4.38 7.40
CA THR A 16 1.55 4.85 6.52
C THR A 16 2.75 3.91 6.66
N LEU A 17 3.25 3.43 5.52
CA LEU A 17 4.47 2.65 5.42
C LEU A 17 5.55 3.50 4.76
N SER A 18 6.76 3.46 5.29
CA SER A 18 7.93 4.12 4.69
C SER A 18 8.92 3.06 4.26
N ILE A 19 9.42 3.16 3.03
CA ILE A 19 10.35 2.20 2.45
C ILE A 19 11.63 2.95 2.08
N PRO A 20 12.82 2.48 2.50
CA PRO A 20 14.07 3.07 2.05
C PRO A 20 14.26 2.83 0.56
N CYS A 21 14.52 3.88 -0.19
CA CYS A 21 14.85 3.78 -1.61
C CYS A 21 16.10 4.62 -1.93
N GLY A 22 17.04 4.02 -2.66
CA GLY A 22 18.30 4.68 -3.00
C GLY A 22 19.23 4.78 -1.79
N ASP A 23 19.74 5.99 -1.55
CA ASP A 23 20.72 6.29 -0.51
C ASP A 23 20.08 6.24 0.89
N ASP A 24 20.86 5.97 1.94
CA ASP A 24 20.39 5.66 3.31
C ASP A 24 19.47 6.71 3.97
N GLU A 25 19.26 7.88 3.36
CA GLU A 25 18.44 8.98 3.89
C GLU A 25 17.07 9.15 3.19
N SER A 26 16.83 8.54 2.02
CA SER A 26 15.60 8.75 1.25
C SER A 26 14.54 7.69 1.56
N LEU A 27 13.36 8.14 2.01
CA LEU A 27 12.20 7.29 2.29
C LEU A 27 11.05 7.59 1.33
N TRP A 28 10.51 6.54 0.72
CA TRP A 28 9.25 6.60 -0.03
C TRP A 28 8.10 6.22 0.89
N HIS A 29 7.15 7.15 1.10
CA HIS A 29 5.99 6.88 1.93
C HIS A 29 4.76 6.50 1.11
N PHE A 30 4.03 5.53 1.66
CA PHE A 30 2.80 4.98 1.13
C PHE A 30 1.74 5.09 2.22
N THR A 31 0.74 5.94 1.98
CA THR A 31 -0.45 6.02 2.82
C THR A 31 -1.49 5.05 2.29
N VAL A 32 -1.82 4.03 3.09
CA VAL A 32 -2.82 3.01 2.79
C VAL A 32 -4.10 3.34 3.55
N ILE A 33 -5.18 3.56 2.81
CA ILE A 33 -6.52 3.86 3.33
C ILE A 33 -7.42 2.65 3.08
N PHE A 34 -8.08 2.20 4.14
CA PHE A 34 -9.03 1.08 4.11
C PHE A 34 -10.46 1.63 4.12
N ASN A 35 -11.19 1.42 3.03
CA ASN A 35 -12.59 1.81 2.91
C ASN A 35 -13.46 0.57 2.89
N GLU A 36 -14.18 0.32 3.98
CA GLU A 36 -15.09 -0.83 4.11
C GLU A 36 -16.53 -0.33 4.15
N ASN A 37 -17.36 -0.82 3.24
CA ASN A 37 -18.79 -0.54 3.23
C ASN A 37 -19.54 -1.78 3.72
N GLU A 38 -20.09 -1.68 4.93
CA GLU A 38 -20.81 -2.79 5.58
C GLU A 38 -22.07 -3.18 4.83
N TYR A 39 -22.84 -2.21 4.33
CA TYR A 39 -24.11 -2.45 3.63
C TYR A 39 -23.92 -3.20 2.31
N LEU A 40 -22.91 -2.82 1.52
CA LEU A 40 -22.61 -3.43 0.22
C LEU A 40 -21.68 -4.64 0.34
N HIS A 41 -21.15 -4.92 1.54
CA HIS A 41 -20.09 -5.89 1.77
C HIS A 41 -18.92 -5.71 0.79
N LYS A 42 -18.53 -4.45 0.54
CA LYS A 42 -17.43 -4.08 -0.35
C LYS A 42 -16.28 -3.51 0.44
N ARG A 43 -15.07 -3.83 0.00
CA ARG A 43 -13.81 -3.33 0.56
C ARG A 43 -13.03 -2.71 -0.57
N LEU A 44 -12.59 -1.48 -0.39
CA LEU A 44 -11.77 -0.72 -1.31
C LEU A 44 -10.51 -0.30 -0.57
N VAL A 45 -9.36 -0.62 -1.14
CA VAL A 45 -8.07 -0.14 -0.63
C VAL A 45 -7.60 0.96 -1.55
N THR A 46 -7.20 2.08 -0.98
CA THR A 46 -6.59 3.20 -1.69
C THR A 46 -5.18 3.37 -1.18
N VAL A 47 -4.21 3.50 -2.09
CA VAL A 47 -2.82 3.76 -1.74
C VAL A 47 -2.40 5.06 -2.41
N MET A 48 -1.86 5.97 -1.61
CA MET A 48 -1.29 7.23 -2.05
C MET A 48 0.20 7.22 -1.73
N ASP A 49 1.02 7.48 -2.73
CA ASP A 49 2.46 7.63 -2.54
C ASP A 49 2.84 9.12 -2.55
N ASN A 50 3.96 9.49 -1.92
CA ASN A 50 4.35 10.92 -1.81
C ASN A 50 5.85 11.15 -1.97
N PHE A 51 6.55 10.32 -2.77
CA PHE A 51 8.01 10.43 -2.91
C PHE A 51 8.48 11.78 -3.45
N ASP A 52 7.62 12.51 -4.17
CA ASP A 52 8.04 13.70 -4.91
C ASP A 52 7.66 14.99 -4.18
N ASP A 53 8.67 15.79 -3.82
CA ASP A 53 8.60 17.05 -3.05
C ASP A 53 7.96 18.22 -3.84
N GLY A 54 7.07 17.93 -4.79
CA GLY A 54 6.43 18.97 -5.61
C GLY A 54 5.42 18.50 -6.66
N GLU A 55 5.30 17.19 -6.93
CA GLU A 55 4.26 16.64 -7.81
C GLU A 55 3.04 16.16 -7.01
N ASN A 56 1.89 16.03 -7.69
CA ASN A 56 0.70 15.46 -7.06
C ASN A 56 0.96 13.97 -6.74
N PRO A 57 0.62 13.50 -5.53
CA PRO A 57 0.81 12.11 -5.14
C PRO A 57 0.08 11.16 -6.09
N ALA A 58 0.70 10.03 -6.47
CA ALA A 58 0.02 9.04 -7.29
C ALA A 58 -0.97 8.28 -6.40
N VAL A 59 -2.22 8.22 -6.87
CA VAL A 59 -3.31 7.57 -6.14
C VAL A 59 -3.77 6.36 -6.93
N GLN A 60 -3.68 5.18 -6.32
CA GLN A 60 -4.22 3.94 -6.87
C GLN A 60 -5.32 3.40 -5.94
N SER A 61 -6.30 2.70 -6.49
CA SER A 61 -7.38 2.10 -5.69
C SER A 61 -7.82 0.77 -6.28
N MET A 62 -8.08 -0.20 -5.42
CA MET A 62 -8.49 -1.54 -5.83
C MET A 62 -9.54 -2.13 -4.90
N LEU A 63 -10.58 -2.71 -5.49
CA LEU A 63 -11.60 -3.47 -4.76
C LEU A 63 -11.00 -4.79 -4.27
N VAL A 64 -11.34 -5.18 -3.05
CA VAL A 64 -10.99 -6.47 -2.47
C VAL A 64 -12.19 -7.39 -2.54
N THR A 65 -12.05 -8.53 -3.21
CA THR A 65 -13.11 -9.50 -3.47
C THR A 65 -12.65 -10.91 -3.10
N ASN A 66 -13.56 -11.89 -3.10
CA ASN A 66 -13.11 -13.28 -2.97
C ASN A 66 -12.38 -13.77 -4.24
N GLU A 67 -12.69 -13.19 -5.41
CA GLU A 67 -12.09 -13.56 -6.70
C GLU A 67 -10.61 -13.16 -6.78
N ASN A 68 -10.22 -12.03 -6.16
CA ASN A 68 -8.81 -11.65 -6.03
C ASN A 68 -8.14 -12.19 -4.76
N ASN A 69 -8.66 -13.31 -4.24
CA ASN A 69 -8.17 -13.95 -3.01
C ASN A 69 -8.11 -13.00 -1.81
N ARG A 70 -9.00 -12.01 -1.76
CA ARG A 70 -9.05 -10.98 -0.72
C ARG A 70 -7.77 -10.14 -0.64
N THR A 71 -7.11 -9.93 -1.79
CA THR A 71 -5.85 -9.19 -1.91
C THR A 71 -5.98 -8.06 -2.92
N ALA A 72 -5.62 -6.85 -2.50
CA ALA A 72 -5.34 -5.73 -3.40
C ALA A 72 -3.82 -5.65 -3.63
N THR A 73 -3.38 -5.45 -4.86
CA THR A 73 -1.95 -5.32 -5.21
C THR A 73 -1.73 -4.08 -6.06
N PHE A 74 -0.69 -3.34 -5.72
CA PHE A 74 -0.31 -2.07 -6.33
C PHE A 74 1.17 -2.15 -6.68
N GLU A 75 1.50 -1.66 -7.88
CA GLU A 75 2.88 -1.63 -8.37
C GLU A 75 3.24 -0.17 -8.64
N TYR A 76 4.42 0.21 -8.16
CA TYR A 76 4.99 1.54 -8.28
C TYR A 76 6.38 1.42 -8.88
N HIS A 77 6.65 2.24 -9.90
CA HIS A 77 7.92 2.27 -10.60
C HIS A 77 8.49 3.68 -10.51
N MET A 78 9.67 3.80 -9.91
CA MET A 78 10.44 5.03 -9.91
C MET A 78 11.61 4.86 -10.89
N ASP A 79 11.71 5.75 -11.87
CA ASP A 79 12.81 5.79 -12.85
C ASP A 79 13.38 7.22 -12.98
N LYS A 80 13.42 7.96 -11.86
CA LYS A 80 14.06 9.28 -11.74
C LYS A 80 15.52 9.11 -11.30
N ASP A 81 15.95 9.80 -10.26
CA ASP A 81 17.32 9.72 -9.73
C ASP A 81 17.62 8.37 -9.06
N ILE A 82 16.57 7.72 -8.54
CA ILE A 82 16.61 6.38 -7.94
C ILE A 82 15.72 5.46 -8.76
N LYS A 83 16.25 4.28 -9.11
CA LYS A 83 15.46 3.21 -9.73
C LYS A 83 14.94 2.27 -8.66
N ALA A 84 13.63 2.23 -8.47
CA ALA A 84 13.00 1.35 -7.50
C ALA A 84 11.66 0.82 -8.02
N ASP A 85 11.49 -0.50 -7.92
CA ASP A 85 10.23 -1.18 -8.20
C ASP A 85 9.64 -1.64 -6.88
N ILE A 86 8.45 -1.12 -6.54
CA ILE A 86 7.78 -1.44 -5.28
C ILE A 86 6.47 -2.15 -5.58
N LYS A 87 6.30 -3.31 -4.95
CA LYS A 87 5.05 -4.05 -4.94
C LYS A 87 4.43 -3.99 -3.55
N LEU A 88 3.28 -3.33 -3.44
CA LEU A 88 2.50 -3.25 -2.21
C LEU A 88 1.26 -4.11 -2.34
N SER A 89 1.09 -5.09 -1.45
CA SER A 89 -0.11 -5.93 -1.37
C SER A 89 -0.79 -5.78 -0.01
N VAL A 90 -2.12 -5.70 -0.04
CA VAL A 90 -2.98 -5.65 1.14
C VAL A 90 -3.90 -6.85 1.11
N TYR A 91 -3.73 -7.76 2.07
CA TYR A 91 -4.55 -8.95 2.25
C TYR A 91 -5.49 -8.80 3.46
N TYR A 92 -6.75 -9.20 3.28
CA TYR A 92 -7.76 -9.16 4.33
C TYR A 92 -7.93 -10.52 5.01
N CYS A 93 -7.45 -10.62 6.25
CA CYS A 93 -7.71 -11.74 7.16
C CYS A 93 -9.05 -11.53 7.89
N LYS A 94 -9.40 -12.49 8.76
CA LYS A 94 -10.59 -12.40 9.62
C LYS A 94 -10.45 -11.34 10.72
N GLU A 95 -9.25 -11.21 11.30
CA GLU A 95 -9.00 -10.41 12.51
C GLU A 95 -8.07 -9.21 12.27
N CYS A 96 -7.34 -9.21 11.15
CA CYS A 96 -6.41 -8.15 10.78
C CYS A 96 -6.35 -7.98 9.25
N ARG A 97 -5.59 -6.98 8.82
CA ARG A 97 -5.16 -6.80 7.44
C ARG A 97 -3.65 -6.90 7.40
N ILE A 98 -3.12 -7.57 6.40
CA ILE A 98 -1.67 -7.74 6.23
C ILE A 98 -1.24 -6.86 5.08
N ILE A 99 -0.33 -5.93 5.35
CA ILE A 99 0.37 -5.18 4.33
C ILE A 99 1.73 -5.83 4.12
N THR A 100 2.04 -6.15 2.87
CA THR A 100 3.38 -6.53 2.43
C THR A 100 3.87 -5.51 1.43
N ALA A 101 5.12 -5.06 1.61
CA ALA A 101 5.82 -4.30 0.60
C ALA A 101 7.15 -4.97 0.26
N GLU A 102 7.42 -5.11 -1.03
CA GLU A 102 8.62 -5.73 -1.59
C GLU A 102 9.32 -4.73 -2.52
N TRP A 103 10.64 -4.60 -2.38
CA TRP A 103 11.50 -3.73 -3.18
C TRP A 103 12.95 -4.25 -3.30
#